data_AF-A0A379SDW8-F1
#
_entry.id   AF-A0A379SDW8-F1
#
_cell.length_a   1.000
_cell.length_b   1.000
_cell.length_c   1.000
_cell.angle_alpha   90.00
_cell.angle_beta   90.00
_cell.angle_gamma   90.00
#
_symmetry.space_group_name_H-M   'P 1'
#
loop_
_entity.id
_entity.type
_entity.pdbx_description
1 polymer ?
#
loop_
_entity_poly.entity_id
_entity_poly.type
_entity_poly.pdbx_seq_one_letter_code
_entity_poly.pdbx_strand_id
1 'polypeptide(L)'
;MLVKEGVCGLNTVIPVNYAEYIEGKINDIEKDIDSLDTSLLVSGKIKYLPVVINHNANGLVYKIYESKDAFLNDNFSILVVKNNGDCEIFPDNPWIITENGKPFQEIEVKSEVMRNGKLLLINASPKNFGVNKCLLFPAFSVNVNKAFFYDSSFNAKKSYLIRDDKINLTAISNDGKWCSVNYLNDKNKTVKGTMLCSQLNL
;
A
#
# COMPACT_ATOMS: atom_id res chain seq x y z
N MET A 1 -3.94 11.81 1.67
CA MET A 1 -4.82 10.76 2.24
C MET A 1 -3.98 9.92 3.19
N LEU A 2 -4.35 9.72 4.47
CA LEU A 2 -3.41 9.16 5.46
C LEU A 2 -3.69 7.67 5.71
N VAL A 3 -2.71 6.81 5.47
CA VAL A 3 -2.65 5.52 6.18
C VAL A 3 -2.30 5.87 7.63
N LYS A 4 -3.07 5.34 8.58
CA LYS A 4 -2.74 5.47 9.99
C LYS A 4 -1.55 4.54 10.28
N GLU A 5 -0.35 5.07 10.11
CA GLU A 5 0.91 4.35 10.33
C GLU A 5 1.49 4.71 11.71
N GLY A 6 1.84 3.68 12.49
CA GLY A 6 2.57 3.85 13.73
C GLY A 6 3.97 3.27 13.60
N VAL A 7 4.97 4.03 14.01
CA VAL A 7 6.37 3.58 14.03
C VAL A 7 6.81 3.39 15.49
N CYS A 8 7.24 2.18 15.85
CA CYS A 8 7.75 1.91 17.19
C CYS A 8 9.17 2.50 17.35
N GLY A 9 9.28 3.56 18.16
CA GLY A 9 10.51 4.34 18.38
C GLY A 9 11.28 4.01 19.66
N LEU A 10 11.03 2.88 20.32
CA LEU A 10 11.65 2.54 21.61
C LEU A 10 13.19 2.51 21.59
N ASN A 11 13.81 2.39 20.41
CA ASN A 11 15.27 2.39 20.22
C ASN A 11 15.83 3.64 19.49
N THR A 12 15.01 4.66 19.27
CA THR A 12 15.48 5.92 18.64
C THR A 12 15.75 6.97 19.70
N VAL A 13 16.96 7.54 19.69
CA VAL A 13 17.27 8.75 20.49
C VAL A 13 16.34 9.84 20.00
N ILE A 14 15.38 10.23 20.84
CA ILE A 14 14.45 11.33 20.55
C ILE A 14 15.30 12.59 20.38
N PRO A 15 15.35 13.21 19.19
CA PRO A 15 16.12 14.43 19.00
C PRO A 15 15.51 15.56 19.84
N VAL A 16 16.36 16.49 20.27
CA VAL A 16 15.97 17.66 21.09
C VAL A 16 14.82 18.46 20.44
N ASN A 17 14.72 18.41 19.11
CA ASN A 17 13.65 19.02 18.31
C ASN A 17 12.60 17.99 17.86
N TYR A 18 11.95 17.32 18.82
CA TYR A 18 10.96 16.27 18.53
C TYR A 18 9.81 16.74 17.63
N ALA A 19 9.33 17.97 17.81
CA ALA A 19 8.24 18.53 17.01
C ALA A 19 8.60 18.61 15.51
N GLU A 20 9.73 19.22 15.18
CA GLU A 20 10.25 19.31 13.80
C GLU A 20 10.55 17.93 13.21
N TYR A 21 11.08 17.01 14.02
CA TYR A 21 11.34 15.64 13.60
C TYR A 21 10.05 14.89 13.23
N ILE A 22 9.00 15.00 14.04
CA ILE A 22 7.70 14.38 13.78
C ILE A 22 7.01 15.04 12.59
N GLU A 23 7.03 16.37 12.47
CA GLU A 23 6.51 17.07 11.29
C GLU A 23 7.22 16.62 10.00
N GLY A 24 8.54 16.44 10.04
CA GLY A 24 9.30 15.87 8.93
C GLY A 24 8.82 14.48 8.54
N LYS A 25 8.58 13.60 9.53
CA LYS A 25 8.05 12.25 9.29
C LYS A 25 6.63 12.24 8.74
N ILE A 26 5.76 13.11 9.23
CA ILE A 26 4.40 13.27 8.71
C ILE A 26 4.46 13.70 7.23
N ASN A 27 5.27 14.71 6.93
CA ASN A 27 5.44 15.22 5.56
C ASN A 27 5.99 14.16 4.59
N ASP A 28 6.91 13.30 5.04
CA ASP A 28 7.44 12.21 4.22
C ASP A 28 6.35 11.16 3.90
N ILE A 29 5.53 10.79 4.89
CA ILE A 29 4.39 9.87 4.72
C ILE A 29 3.32 10.48 3.79
N GLU A 30 2.99 11.75 3.97
CA GLU A 30 2.00 12.46 3.14
C GLU A 30 2.43 12.54 1.67
N LYS A 31 3.72 12.81 1.40
CA LYS A 31 4.26 12.90 0.02
C LYS A 31 4.23 11.57 -0.73
N ASP A 32 4.43 10.44 -0.05
CA ASP A 32 4.39 9.13 -0.72
C ASP A 32 2.93 8.69 -1.03
N ILE A 33 1.94 9.11 -0.24
CA ILE A 33 0.53 8.75 -0.46
C ILE A 33 -0.16 9.65 -1.50
N ASP A 34 0.16 10.94 -1.55
CA ASP A 34 -0.34 11.85 -2.59
C ASP A 34 0.23 11.55 -3.99
N SER A 35 1.12 10.56 -4.08
CA SER A 35 1.66 10.07 -5.35
C SER A 35 0.77 9.06 -6.07
N LEU A 36 -0.33 8.57 -5.48
CA LEU A 36 -1.20 7.58 -6.13
C LEU A 36 -2.15 8.22 -7.15
N ASP A 37 -2.32 7.57 -8.31
CA ASP A 37 -3.30 8.00 -9.29
C ASP A 37 -4.69 7.48 -8.92
N THR A 38 -5.47 8.33 -8.28
CA THR A 38 -6.85 8.03 -7.86
C THR A 38 -7.87 8.41 -8.91
N SER A 39 -7.44 9.01 -10.03
CA SER A 39 -8.33 9.50 -11.09
C SER A 39 -9.13 8.38 -11.74
N LEU A 40 -8.54 7.17 -11.83
CA LEU A 40 -9.24 5.98 -12.34
C LEU A 40 -10.43 5.59 -11.46
N LEU A 41 -10.28 5.67 -10.14
CA LEU A 41 -11.36 5.36 -9.20
C LEU A 41 -12.44 6.44 -9.25
N VAL A 42 -12.03 7.72 -9.26
CA VAL A 42 -12.95 8.86 -9.28
C VAL A 42 -13.77 8.90 -10.57
N SER A 43 -13.17 8.53 -11.70
CA SER A 43 -13.84 8.41 -13.01
C SER A 43 -14.63 7.11 -13.20
N GLY A 44 -14.51 6.14 -12.29
CA GLY A 44 -15.19 4.85 -12.36
C GLY A 44 -14.57 3.84 -13.34
N LYS A 45 -13.35 4.11 -13.84
CA LYS A 45 -12.59 3.17 -14.69
C LYS A 45 -12.11 1.94 -13.92
N ILE A 46 -11.82 2.10 -12.63
CA ILE A 46 -11.63 1.01 -11.67
C ILE A 46 -12.73 1.09 -10.61
N LYS A 47 -13.11 -0.06 -10.05
CA LYS A 47 -14.19 -0.14 -9.05
C LYS A 47 -13.72 0.04 -7.62
N TYR A 48 -12.47 -0.30 -7.36
CA TYR A 48 -11.83 -0.30 -6.05
C TYR A 48 -10.39 0.17 -6.20
N LEU A 49 -9.75 0.56 -5.10
CA LEU A 49 -8.35 1.01 -5.09
C LEU A 49 -7.54 0.21 -4.07
N PRO A 50 -6.69 -0.73 -4.54
CA PRO A 50 -5.70 -1.38 -3.70
C PRO A 50 -4.43 -0.52 -3.59
N VAL A 51 -3.84 -0.48 -2.42
CA VAL A 51 -2.57 0.21 -2.15
C VAL A 51 -1.66 -0.72 -1.37
N VAL A 52 -0.65 -1.26 -2.04
CA VAL A 52 0.40 -2.10 -1.43
C VAL A 52 1.22 -1.27 -0.46
N ILE A 53 1.24 -1.69 0.81
CA ILE A 53 1.95 -1.02 1.90
C ILE A 53 3.18 -1.81 2.29
N ASN A 54 3.11 -3.13 2.19
CA ASN A 54 4.24 -4.00 2.49
C ASN A 54 4.27 -5.23 1.59
N HIS A 55 5.49 -5.64 1.26
CA HIS A 55 5.77 -6.91 0.61
C HIS A 55 7.07 -7.47 1.16
N ASN A 56 7.04 -8.74 1.58
CA ASN A 56 8.22 -9.44 2.06
C ASN A 56 8.11 -10.96 1.78
N ALA A 57 9.10 -11.71 2.24
CA ALA A 57 9.12 -13.18 2.10
C ALA A 57 8.00 -13.92 2.86
N ASN A 58 7.17 -13.24 3.65
CA ASN A 58 6.06 -13.84 4.40
C ASN A 58 4.69 -13.54 3.77
N GLY A 59 4.59 -12.51 2.93
CA GLY A 59 3.34 -12.15 2.30
C GLY A 59 3.27 -10.71 1.78
N LEU A 60 2.05 -10.31 1.45
CA LEU A 60 1.67 -9.01 0.93
C LEU A 60 0.66 -8.37 1.87
N VAL A 61 0.87 -7.09 2.20
CA VAL A 61 -0.12 -6.29 2.93
C VAL A 61 -0.49 -5.07 2.13
N TYR A 62 -1.78 -4.86 1.97
CA TYR A 62 -2.31 -3.73 1.23
C TYR A 62 -3.58 -3.18 1.87
N LYS A 63 -3.75 -1.87 1.72
CA LYS A 63 -4.98 -1.15 2.02
C LYS A 63 -5.92 -1.29 0.84
N ILE A 64 -7.20 -1.45 1.13
CA ILE A 64 -8.25 -1.50 0.12
C ILE A 64 -9.34 -0.49 0.42
N TYR A 65 -9.64 0.32 -0.59
CA TYR A 65 -10.89 1.07 -0.69
C TYR A 65 -11.81 0.32 -1.64
N GLU A 66 -12.89 -0.27 -1.10
CA GLU A 66 -13.77 -1.17 -1.86
C GLU A 66 -14.64 -0.45 -2.90
N SER A 67 -14.73 0.88 -2.82
CA SER A 67 -15.47 1.73 -3.74
C SER A 67 -14.96 3.17 -3.77
N LYS A 68 -15.43 3.95 -4.74
CA LYS A 68 -15.23 5.42 -4.78
C LYS A 68 -15.74 6.09 -3.50
N ASP A 69 -16.90 5.69 -3.00
CA ASP A 69 -17.45 6.27 -1.77
C ASP A 69 -16.62 5.89 -0.54
N ALA A 70 -16.13 4.65 -0.49
CA ALA A 70 -15.21 4.23 0.56
C ALA A 70 -13.94 5.09 0.54
N PHE A 71 -13.37 5.35 -0.63
CA PHE A 71 -12.23 6.24 -0.81
C PHE A 71 -12.51 7.68 -0.36
N LEU A 72 -13.62 8.28 -0.80
CA LEU A 72 -13.97 9.67 -0.48
C LEU A 72 -14.27 9.89 1.02
N ASN A 73 -14.76 8.86 1.71
CA ASN A 73 -15.01 8.89 3.15
C ASN A 73 -13.84 8.33 3.98
N ASP A 74 -12.69 8.08 3.35
CA ASP A 74 -11.51 7.43 3.93
C ASP A 74 -11.83 6.11 4.66
N ASN A 75 -12.82 5.34 4.23
CA ASN A 75 -13.17 4.04 4.79
C ASN A 75 -12.38 2.93 4.09
N PHE A 76 -11.52 2.24 4.82
CA PHE A 76 -10.66 1.21 4.26
C PHE A 76 -10.53 -0.01 5.15
N SER A 77 -10.12 -1.11 4.53
CA SER A 77 -9.64 -2.31 5.23
C SER A 77 -8.15 -2.53 4.94
N ILE A 78 -7.49 -3.27 5.82
CA ILE A 78 -6.16 -3.83 5.57
C ILE A 78 -6.33 -5.32 5.27
N LEU A 79 -5.77 -5.75 4.14
CA LEU A 79 -5.72 -7.15 3.75
C LEU A 79 -4.29 -7.65 3.92
N VAL A 80 -4.15 -8.78 4.61
CA VAL A 80 -2.89 -9.49 4.79
C VAL A 80 -3.00 -10.81 4.05
N VAL A 81 -2.27 -10.92 2.95
CA VAL A 81 -2.16 -12.14 2.13
C VAL A 81 -0.87 -12.83 2.50
N LYS A 82 -0.98 -13.99 3.14
CA LYS A 82 0.17 -14.83 3.48
C LYS A 82 0.57 -15.68 2.28
N ASN A 83 1.84 -16.10 2.23
CA ASN A 83 2.35 -16.90 1.11
C ASN A 83 1.69 -18.27 0.94
N ASN A 84 1.05 -18.80 1.99
CA ASN A 84 0.26 -20.03 1.91
C ASN A 84 -1.13 -19.82 1.29
N GLY A 85 -1.47 -18.58 0.90
CA GLY A 85 -2.76 -18.21 0.33
C GLY A 85 -3.80 -17.76 1.36
N ASP A 86 -3.47 -17.76 2.65
CA ASP A 86 -4.38 -17.27 3.69
C ASP A 86 -4.60 -15.76 3.53
N CYS A 87 -5.86 -15.36 3.66
CA CYS A 87 -6.31 -13.98 3.55
C CYS A 87 -6.94 -13.54 4.87
N GLU A 88 -6.27 -12.61 5.56
CA GLU A 88 -6.78 -11.98 6.77
C GLU A 88 -7.25 -10.57 6.44
N ILE A 89 -8.44 -10.20 6.94
CA ILE A 89 -9.10 -8.95 6.61
C ILE A 89 -9.37 -8.19 7.89
N PHE A 90 -8.84 -6.97 7.96
CA PHE A 90 -8.98 -6.08 9.09
C PHE A 90 -9.73 -4.82 8.64
N PRO A 91 -11.05 -4.76 8.84
CA PRO A 91 -11.85 -3.59 8.46
C PRO A 91 -11.79 -2.48 9.50
N ASP A 92 -12.56 -1.42 9.27
CA ASP A 92 -12.79 -0.31 10.20
C ASP A 92 -11.52 0.52 10.44
N ASN A 93 -10.78 0.81 9.36
CA ASN A 93 -9.62 1.71 9.34
C ASN A 93 -8.55 1.38 10.39
N PRO A 94 -8.00 0.15 10.39
CA PRO A 94 -7.03 -0.22 11.40
C PRO A 94 -5.69 0.47 11.17
N TRP A 95 -4.89 0.51 12.22
CA TRP A 95 -3.48 0.93 12.17
C TRP A 95 -2.60 -0.24 11.73
N ILE A 96 -1.57 0.08 10.95
CA ILE A 96 -0.43 -0.81 10.73
C ILE A 96 0.74 -0.25 11.56
N ILE A 97 1.27 -1.10 12.45
CA ILE A 97 2.44 -0.75 13.26
C ILE A 97 3.67 -1.47 12.69
N THR A 98 4.76 -0.71 12.54
CA THR A 98 6.00 -1.17 11.94
C THR A 98 7.18 -0.90 12.87
N GLU A 99 8.16 -1.81 12.91
CA GLU A 99 9.42 -1.57 13.64
C GLU A 99 10.43 -0.84 12.75
N ASN A 100 11.00 0.25 13.27
CA ASN A 100 12.04 1.00 12.58
C ASN A 100 13.31 0.15 12.35
N GLY A 101 13.86 0.19 11.13
CA GLY A 101 15.19 -0.32 10.83
C GLY A 101 15.30 -1.83 10.61
N LYS A 102 14.19 -2.58 10.67
CA LYS A 102 14.14 -3.99 10.28
C LYS A 102 13.24 -4.17 9.04
N PRO A 103 13.56 -5.11 8.14
CA PRO A 103 12.56 -5.58 7.18
C PRO A 103 11.39 -6.11 8.01
N PHE A 104 10.18 -5.58 7.75
CA PHE A 104 8.91 -5.92 8.41
C PHE A 104 8.85 -7.38 8.89
N GLN A 105 9.22 -7.63 10.14
CA GLN A 105 8.98 -8.88 10.83
C GLN A 105 7.82 -8.59 11.79
N GLU A 106 6.71 -9.28 11.55
CA GLU A 106 5.43 -9.20 12.25
C GLU A 106 4.71 -7.84 12.10
N ILE A 107 3.92 -7.71 11.04
CA ILE A 107 2.96 -6.62 10.90
C ILE A 107 1.95 -6.74 12.04
N GLU A 108 1.96 -5.76 12.94
CA GLU A 108 0.90 -5.64 13.92
C GLU A 108 -0.21 -4.77 13.36
N VAL A 109 -1.42 -5.34 13.28
CA VAL A 109 -2.62 -4.60 12.95
C VAL A 109 -3.33 -4.24 14.24
N LYS A 110 -3.63 -2.95 14.46
CA LYS A 110 -4.32 -2.47 15.67
C LYS A 110 -5.64 -1.80 15.33
N SER A 111 -6.62 -1.93 16.20
CA SER A 111 -7.89 -1.20 16.14
C SER A 111 -7.92 -0.11 17.21
N GLU A 112 -8.51 1.03 16.86
CA GLU A 112 -8.88 2.08 17.80
C GLU A 112 -10.12 1.67 18.58
N VAL A 113 -10.05 1.76 19.92
CA VAL A 113 -11.20 1.53 20.79
C VAL A 113 -11.27 2.61 21.84
N MET A 114 -12.44 3.22 22.00
CA MET A 114 -12.73 4.12 23.11
C MET A 114 -13.09 3.29 24.35
N ARG A 115 -12.29 3.39 25.41
CA ARG A 115 -12.61 2.85 26.74
C ARG A 115 -12.46 3.93 27.78
N ASN A 116 -13.51 4.15 28.58
CA ASN A 116 -13.52 5.13 29.66
C ASN A 116 -13.08 6.54 29.21
N GLY A 117 -13.55 6.98 28.03
CA GLY A 117 -13.20 8.27 27.45
C GLY A 117 -11.77 8.40 26.89
N LYS A 118 -10.98 7.31 26.88
CA LYS A 118 -9.63 7.27 26.32
C LYS A 118 -9.59 6.43 25.05
N LEU A 119 -8.87 6.93 24.04
CA LEU A 119 -8.54 6.18 22.83
C LEU A 119 -7.41 5.19 23.13
N LEU A 120 -7.64 3.91 22.87
CA LEU A 120 -6.65 2.85 23.03
C LEU A 120 -6.44 2.14 21.70
N LEU A 121 -5.19 1.72 21.45
CA LEU A 121 -4.85 0.80 20.37
C LEU A 121 -4.76 -0.61 20.92
N ILE A 122 -5.59 -1.52 20.40
CA ILE A 122 -5.57 -2.94 20.76
C ILE A 122 -5.29 -3.79 19.53
N ASN A 123 -4.86 -5.04 19.71
CA ASN A 123 -4.70 -5.97 18.59
C ASN A 123 -6.02 -6.09 17.83
N ALA A 124 -5.98 -5.83 16.53
CA ALA A 124 -7.09 -6.07 15.64
C ALA A 124 -7.24 -7.58 15.44
N SER A 125 -8.48 -8.05 15.39
CA SER A 125 -8.77 -9.44 15.02
C SER A 125 -9.25 -9.48 13.57
N PRO A 126 -8.77 -10.43 12.75
CA PRO A 126 -9.25 -10.55 11.38
C PRO A 126 -10.73 -10.94 11.40
N LYS A 127 -11.52 -10.33 10.51
CA LYS A 127 -12.93 -10.68 10.34
C LYS A 127 -13.09 -11.69 9.21
N ASN A 128 -13.92 -12.70 9.44
CA ASN A 128 -14.34 -13.64 8.40
C ASN A 128 -15.64 -13.16 7.76
N PHE A 129 -15.62 -12.95 6.44
CA PHE A 129 -16.77 -12.48 5.67
C PHE A 129 -17.47 -13.60 4.89
N GLY A 130 -17.04 -14.87 5.02
CA GLY A 130 -17.54 -15.99 4.22
C GLY A 130 -17.15 -15.95 2.73
N VAL A 131 -16.48 -14.87 2.31
CA VAL A 131 -15.91 -14.67 0.96
C VAL A 131 -14.45 -14.24 1.09
N ASN A 132 -13.60 -14.74 0.19
CA ASN A 132 -12.19 -14.36 0.18
C ASN A 132 -12.04 -12.98 -0.48
N LYS A 133 -12.02 -11.91 0.33
CA LYS A 133 -11.86 -10.54 -0.18
C LYS A 133 -10.54 -10.32 -0.92
N CYS A 134 -9.49 -11.09 -0.63
CA CYS A 134 -8.23 -10.97 -1.37
C CYS A 134 -8.34 -11.43 -2.83
N LEU A 135 -9.33 -12.29 -3.16
CA LEU A 135 -9.66 -12.65 -4.54
C LEU A 135 -10.60 -11.64 -5.21
N LEU A 136 -11.45 -10.98 -4.43
CA LEU A 136 -12.39 -9.96 -4.95
C LEU A 136 -11.68 -8.64 -5.23
N PHE A 137 -10.65 -8.32 -4.46
CA PHE A 137 -9.94 -7.05 -4.50
C PHE A 137 -8.42 -7.25 -4.64
N PRO A 138 -7.93 -7.97 -5.68
CA PRO A 138 -6.50 -8.17 -5.86
C PRO A 138 -5.79 -6.84 -6.06
N ALA A 139 -4.57 -6.74 -5.52
CA ALA A 139 -3.66 -5.65 -5.83
C ALA A 139 -3.29 -5.64 -7.31
N PHE A 140 -3.05 -4.45 -7.87
CA PHE A 140 -2.59 -4.31 -9.25
C PHE A 140 -1.30 -5.08 -9.47
N SER A 141 -1.16 -5.68 -10.64
CA SER A 141 -0.03 -6.56 -10.91
C SER A 141 0.39 -6.59 -12.37
N VAL A 142 1.57 -7.13 -12.61
CA VAL A 142 2.06 -7.37 -13.97
C VAL A 142 1.37 -8.59 -14.58
N ASN A 143 0.94 -8.49 -15.84
CA ASN A 143 0.20 -9.56 -16.54
C ASN A 143 1.03 -10.33 -17.59
N VAL A 144 2.20 -9.79 -17.98
CA VAL A 144 3.15 -10.42 -18.89
C VAL A 144 4.31 -11.08 -18.13
N ASN A 145 5.02 -12.01 -18.77
CA ASN A 145 6.16 -12.69 -18.14
C ASN A 145 7.29 -11.72 -17.74
N LYS A 146 7.51 -10.66 -18.52
CA LYS A 146 8.49 -9.61 -18.25
C LYS A 146 7.94 -8.27 -18.71
N ALA A 147 7.86 -7.33 -17.79
CA ALA A 147 7.49 -5.95 -18.06
C ALA A 147 8.65 -5.04 -17.67
N PHE A 148 9.26 -4.39 -18.67
CA PHE A 148 10.45 -3.58 -18.46
C PHE A 148 10.09 -2.20 -17.93
N PHE A 149 10.97 -1.65 -17.10
CA PHE A 149 10.93 -0.23 -16.79
C PHE A 149 11.50 0.57 -17.95
N TYR A 150 11.01 1.78 -18.15
CA TYR A 150 11.45 2.70 -19.17
C TYR A 150 12.18 3.92 -18.54
N ASP A 151 13.10 4.52 -19.29
CA ASP A 151 13.71 5.80 -18.92
C ASP A 151 12.87 7.00 -19.39
N SER A 152 13.33 8.22 -19.11
CA SER A 152 12.64 9.46 -19.49
C SER A 152 12.53 9.66 -21.01
N SER A 153 13.36 8.94 -21.78
CA SER A 153 13.34 8.94 -23.25
C SER A 153 12.56 7.75 -23.80
N PHE A 154 11.83 7.02 -22.95
CA PHE A 154 11.07 5.82 -23.28
C PHE A 154 11.88 4.68 -23.89
N ASN A 155 13.16 4.55 -23.52
CA ASN A 155 13.95 3.36 -23.81
C ASN A 155 13.80 2.33 -22.68
N ALA A 156 13.70 1.04 -23.05
CA ALA A 156 13.60 -0.04 -22.09
C ALA A 156 14.92 -0.19 -21.30
N LYS A 157 14.81 -0.18 -19.98
CA LYS A 157 15.90 -0.47 -19.04
C LYS A 157 16.12 -1.98 -18.92
N LYS A 158 17.28 -2.38 -18.38
CA LYS A 158 17.55 -3.79 -18.05
C LYS A 158 16.72 -4.29 -16.86
N SER A 159 16.21 -3.39 -16.03
CA SER A 159 15.35 -3.72 -14.90
C SER A 159 13.92 -3.98 -15.38
N TYR A 160 13.31 -5.05 -14.88
CA TYR A 160 11.96 -5.46 -15.20
C TYR A 160 11.26 -6.04 -13.97
N LEU A 161 9.94 -6.05 -14.02
CA LEU A 161 9.08 -6.84 -13.17
C LEU A 161 8.64 -8.09 -13.94
N ILE A 162 8.29 -9.14 -13.20
CA ILE A 162 7.76 -10.38 -13.75
C ILE A 162 6.27 -10.49 -13.48
N ARG A 163 5.63 -11.46 -14.13
CA ARG A 163 4.21 -11.74 -13.93
C ARG A 163 3.88 -11.85 -12.43
N ASP A 164 2.73 -11.28 -12.08
CA ASP A 164 2.15 -11.25 -10.73
C ASP A 164 2.85 -10.36 -9.71
N ASP A 165 3.99 -9.74 -10.04
CA ASP A 165 4.59 -8.69 -9.21
C ASP A 165 3.56 -7.59 -8.93
N LYS A 166 3.41 -7.24 -7.65
CA LYS A 166 2.40 -6.28 -7.17
C LYS A 166 2.93 -4.87 -7.19
N ILE A 167 2.11 -3.94 -7.67
CA ILE A 167 2.49 -2.55 -7.89
C ILE A 167 1.42 -1.59 -7.37
N ASN A 168 1.85 -0.39 -7.04
CA ASN A 168 0.99 0.77 -6.85
C ASN A 168 1.06 1.63 -8.11
N LEU A 169 -0.09 2.02 -8.64
CA LEU A 169 -0.18 2.94 -9.77
C LEU A 169 -0.12 4.40 -9.27
N THR A 170 0.78 5.19 -9.84
CA THR A 170 1.03 6.59 -9.41
C THR A 170 0.64 7.64 -10.45
N ALA A 171 0.66 7.28 -11.74
CA ALA A 171 0.12 8.14 -12.79
C ALA A 171 -0.16 7.33 -14.05
N ILE A 172 -1.11 7.79 -14.85
CA ILE A 172 -1.27 7.38 -16.25
C ILE A 172 -1.08 8.58 -17.17
N SER A 173 -0.32 8.40 -18.26
CA SER A 173 -0.16 9.42 -19.29
C SER A 173 -1.49 9.72 -19.99
N ASN A 174 -1.62 10.93 -20.55
CA ASN A 174 -2.87 11.36 -21.21
C ASN A 174 -3.32 10.45 -22.36
N ASP A 175 -2.38 9.79 -23.05
CA ASP A 175 -2.65 8.82 -24.11
C ASP A 175 -2.98 7.40 -23.58
N GLY A 176 -2.97 7.21 -22.26
CA GLY A 176 -3.24 5.93 -21.60
C GLY A 176 -2.14 4.86 -21.78
N LYS A 177 -1.05 5.19 -22.47
CA LYS A 177 -0.02 4.21 -22.84
C LYS A 177 0.94 3.91 -21.70
N TRP A 178 1.32 4.93 -20.94
CA TRP A 178 2.38 4.85 -19.94
C TRP A 178 1.82 4.95 -18.53
N CYS A 179 2.24 4.02 -17.69
CA CYS A 179 1.89 3.95 -16.29
C CYS A 179 3.15 4.21 -15.48
N SER A 180 3.11 5.22 -14.62
CA SER A 180 4.07 5.37 -13.53
C SER A 180 3.64 4.47 -12.38
N VAL A 181 4.59 3.72 -11.82
CA VAL A 181 4.32 2.73 -10.79
C VAL A 181 5.37 2.80 -9.67
N ASN A 182 4.96 2.42 -8.48
CA ASN A 182 5.83 2.11 -7.35
C ASN A 182 5.75 0.60 -7.09
N TYR A 183 6.89 -0.07 -7.12
CA TYR A 183 7.05 -1.47 -6.74
C TYR A 183 7.73 -1.57 -5.38
N LEU A 184 7.19 -2.37 -4.46
CA LEU A 184 7.87 -2.73 -3.21
C LEU A 184 8.54 -4.08 -3.38
N ASN A 185 9.88 -4.09 -3.29
CA ASN A 185 10.62 -5.36 -3.33
C ASN A 185 10.49 -6.14 -2.01
N ASP A 186 11.05 -7.35 -2.00
CA ASP A 186 11.13 -8.26 -0.86
C ASP A 186 11.78 -7.66 0.41
N LYS A 187 12.57 -6.59 0.26
CA LYS A 187 13.20 -5.82 1.34
C LYS A 187 12.40 -4.58 1.72
N ASN A 188 11.15 -4.49 1.28
CA ASN A 188 10.27 -3.34 1.42
C ASN A 188 10.87 -2.01 0.95
N LYS A 189 11.72 -2.07 -0.08
CA LYS A 189 12.26 -0.86 -0.73
C LYS A 189 11.43 -0.51 -1.95
N THR A 190 11.03 0.75 -2.02
CA THR A 190 10.30 1.31 -3.15
C THR A 190 11.21 1.50 -4.36
N VAL A 191 10.79 0.92 -5.49
CA VAL A 191 11.35 1.15 -6.82
C VAL A 191 10.30 1.88 -7.64
N LYS A 192 10.58 3.14 -7.99
CA LYS A 192 9.72 3.97 -8.84
C LYS A 192 10.11 3.76 -10.30
N GLY A 193 9.13 3.71 -11.21
CA GLY A 193 9.44 3.59 -12.63
C GLY A 193 8.24 3.75 -13.55
N THR A 194 8.51 3.86 -14.85
CA THR A 194 7.50 3.95 -15.90
C THR A 194 7.43 2.65 -16.68
N MET A 195 6.23 2.19 -16.99
CA MET A 195 5.95 0.92 -17.68
C MET A 195 4.81 1.10 -18.69
N LEU A 196 4.60 0.13 -19.56
CA LEU A 196 3.43 0.12 -20.45
C LEU A 196 2.18 -0.28 -19.66
N CYS A 197 1.13 0.54 -19.68
CA CYS A 197 -0.12 0.24 -18.98
C CYS A 197 -0.75 -1.08 -19.45
N SER A 198 -0.58 -1.43 -20.72
CA SER A 198 -1.10 -2.68 -21.30
C SER A 198 -0.47 -3.95 -20.69
N GLN A 199 0.65 -3.82 -19.97
CA GLN A 199 1.35 -4.92 -19.30
C GLN A 199 0.89 -5.11 -17.85
N LEU A 200 -0.11 -4.34 -17.41
CA LEU A 200 -0.63 -4.35 -16.06
C LEU A 200 -2.08 -4.87 -16.05
N ASN A 201 -2.43 -5.58 -14.98
CA ASN A 201 -3.80 -5.80 -14.57
C ASN A 201 -4.14 -4.71 -13.55
N LEU A 202 -4.93 -3.74 -14.01
CA LEU A 202 -5.50 -2.64 -13.22
C LEU A 202 -6.98 -2.91 -12.92
#